data_AF-A0A2H4XRI0-F1
#
_entry.id   AF-A0A2H4XRI0-F1
#
_cell.length_a   1.000
_cell.length_b   1.000
_cell.length_c   1.000
_cell.angle_alpha   90.00
_cell.angle_beta   90.00
_cell.angle_gamma   90.00
#
_symmetry.space_group_name_H-M   'P 1'
#
loop_
_entity.id
_entity.type
_entity.pdbx_description
1 polymer ?
#
loop_
_entity_poly.entity_id
_entity_poly.type
_entity_poly.pdbx_seq_one_letter_code
_entity_poly.pdbx_strand_id
1 'polypeptide(L)'
;PRQDPECLLAVGQANGRVVLTSLGQDHNSKCKDLIGKEFVPKHARQCNTLAWNPVESNWLAAGLDKHRADFSVLIWDISSKYAPDVAVPMEKVRLASGDGESSLVVTKPLYELGQNDACLSLCWLPKDQKLLLAGMHRNLAIFDLRNTNQKMFVNTKAVQGVTVDPHFPDRVASFFEGQVAIWDLRKFEKPVLTLTEQPKPLSKVAWCPTRTGLLATLTRDSNVIRLYDMQHTPTPIGDETEPTIIERSVQPCDNYIASFAWHLTSQNRMVVVTPNRTMTDFTVFERISLAWSPNTSLMWACSRQLYECTEEGKDSSAER
;
A
#
# COMPACT_ATOMS: atom_id res chain seq x y z
N PRO A 1 14.67 11.43 1.14
CA PRO A 1 14.85 10.01 0.75
C PRO A 1 16.33 9.71 0.47
N ARG A 2 16.88 8.68 1.10
CA ARG A 2 18.18 8.14 0.69
C ARG A 2 18.03 7.44 -0.66
N GLN A 3 19.13 7.26 -1.39
CA GLN A 3 19.11 6.62 -2.70
C GLN A 3 18.48 5.22 -2.59
N ASP A 4 17.45 4.96 -3.37
CA ASP A 4 16.80 3.65 -3.43
C ASP A 4 17.64 2.70 -4.29
N PRO A 5 17.88 1.47 -3.83
CA PRO A 5 18.47 0.44 -4.68
C PRO A 5 17.49 0.13 -5.82
N GLU A 6 17.88 0.46 -7.07
CA GLU A 6 17.03 0.21 -8.23
C GLU A 6 16.66 -1.28 -8.34
N CYS A 7 15.38 -1.54 -8.60
CA CYS A 7 14.81 -2.87 -8.85
C CYS A 7 14.96 -3.92 -7.73
N LEU A 8 15.30 -3.53 -6.50
CA LEU A 8 15.34 -4.45 -5.36
C LEU A 8 13.93 -4.82 -4.87
N LEU A 9 13.68 -6.11 -4.69
CA LEU A 9 12.45 -6.66 -4.15
C LEU A 9 12.72 -7.37 -2.83
N ALA A 10 11.77 -7.28 -1.90
CA ALA A 10 11.72 -8.12 -0.72
C ALA A 10 10.54 -9.08 -0.84
N VAL A 11 10.77 -10.36 -0.56
CA VAL A 11 9.77 -11.42 -0.63
C VAL A 11 9.65 -12.09 0.73
N GLY A 12 8.49 -11.94 1.36
CA GLY A 12 8.15 -12.61 2.61
C GLY A 12 7.62 -14.03 2.33
N GLN A 13 8.09 -15.00 3.09
CA GLN A 13 7.76 -16.41 2.92
C GLN A 13 6.82 -16.92 4.02
N ALA A 14 6.17 -18.06 3.78
CA ALA A 14 5.27 -18.71 4.73
C ALA A 14 5.96 -19.20 6.03
N ASN A 15 7.28 -19.37 6.00
CA ASN A 15 8.10 -19.67 7.18
C ASN A 15 8.58 -18.40 7.91
N GLY A 16 8.25 -17.21 7.42
CA GLY A 16 8.58 -15.93 8.05
C GLY A 16 9.89 -15.33 7.60
N ARG A 17 10.67 -16.06 6.80
CA ARG A 17 11.88 -15.54 6.18
C ARG A 17 11.53 -14.45 5.19
N VAL A 18 12.41 -13.47 5.08
CA VAL A 18 12.33 -12.43 4.06
C VAL A 18 13.60 -12.49 3.22
N VAL A 19 13.44 -12.63 1.91
CA VAL A 19 14.55 -12.76 0.97
C VAL A 19 14.56 -11.58 0.03
N LEU A 20 15.75 -11.03 -0.21
CA LEU A 20 15.95 -9.97 -1.19
C LEU A 20 16.28 -10.55 -2.56
N THR A 21 15.64 -10.02 -3.59
CA THR A 21 15.85 -10.39 -4.99
C THR A 21 15.77 -9.15 -5.89
N SER A 22 16.00 -9.26 -7.19
CA SER A 22 15.92 -8.14 -8.14
C SER A 22 15.12 -8.52 -9.38
N LEU A 23 14.42 -7.55 -9.97
CA LEU A 23 13.81 -7.66 -11.30
C LEU A 23 14.66 -7.03 -12.41
N GLY A 24 15.72 -6.30 -12.06
CA GLY A 24 16.56 -5.58 -13.02
C GLY A 24 17.57 -6.48 -13.71
N GLN A 25 17.76 -6.28 -15.02
CA GLN A 25 18.80 -6.95 -15.81
C GLN A 25 20.18 -6.30 -15.67
N ASP A 26 20.24 -5.08 -15.11
CA ASP A 26 21.49 -4.33 -14.98
C ASP A 26 22.38 -4.91 -13.87
N HIS A 27 23.44 -5.58 -14.29
CA HIS A 27 24.49 -6.17 -13.45
C HIS A 27 25.42 -5.13 -12.80
N ASN A 28 25.05 -3.85 -12.78
CA ASN A 28 25.98 -2.76 -12.43
C ASN A 28 25.43 -1.88 -11.30
N SER A 29 25.36 -2.38 -10.07
CA SER A 29 25.18 -1.54 -8.87
C SER A 29 25.39 -2.33 -7.56
N LYS A 30 25.55 -1.58 -6.46
CA LYS A 30 25.75 -1.99 -5.06
C LYS A 30 24.75 -3.05 -4.52
N CYS A 31 23.70 -3.36 -5.27
CA CYS A 31 22.65 -4.31 -4.88
C CYS A 31 23.07 -5.79 -5.02
N LYS A 32 24.15 -6.09 -5.75
CA LYS A 32 24.63 -7.48 -5.90
C LYS A 32 24.85 -8.18 -4.56
N ASP A 33 25.42 -7.47 -3.59
CA ASP A 33 25.69 -7.99 -2.25
C ASP A 33 24.41 -8.17 -1.40
N LEU A 34 23.29 -7.61 -1.85
CA LEU A 34 21.99 -7.72 -1.18
C LEU A 34 21.12 -8.83 -1.76
N ILE A 35 21.32 -9.21 -3.03
CA ILE A 35 20.53 -10.27 -3.68
C ILE A 35 20.83 -11.62 -2.99
N GLY A 36 19.79 -12.37 -2.66
CA GLY A 36 19.89 -13.65 -1.97
C GLY A 36 20.02 -13.52 -0.45
N LYS A 37 20.13 -12.29 0.09
CA LYS A 37 20.18 -12.06 1.53
C LYS A 37 18.86 -12.47 2.19
N GLU A 38 18.95 -13.29 3.23
CA GLU A 38 17.83 -13.80 4.01
C GLU A 38 17.76 -13.15 5.40
N PHE A 39 16.58 -12.67 5.78
CA PHE A 39 16.28 -12.19 7.13
C PHE A 39 15.38 -13.23 7.80
N VAL A 40 15.86 -13.84 8.87
CA VAL A 40 15.24 -15.02 9.46
C VAL A 40 14.73 -14.70 10.86
N PRO A 41 13.42 -14.77 11.11
CA PRO A 41 12.87 -14.59 12.46
C PRO A 41 13.26 -15.76 13.36
N LYS A 42 13.26 -15.53 14.68
CA LYS A 42 13.61 -16.54 15.68
C LYS A 42 12.76 -17.80 15.62
N HIS A 43 11.47 -17.67 15.28
CA HIS A 43 10.55 -18.80 15.14
C HIS A 43 9.85 -18.74 13.78
N ALA A 44 9.82 -19.86 13.07
CA ALA A 44 9.19 -19.96 11.76
C ALA A 44 7.67 -19.80 11.85
N ARG A 45 7.11 -18.85 11.08
CA ARG A 45 5.68 -18.50 11.05
C ARG A 45 5.39 -17.58 9.86
N GLN A 46 4.15 -17.48 9.39
CA GLN A 46 3.84 -16.74 8.17
C GLN A 46 4.26 -15.26 8.24
N CYS A 47 4.87 -14.78 7.16
CA CYS A 47 5.03 -13.35 6.89
C CYS A 47 3.79 -12.84 6.16
N ASN A 48 3.06 -11.92 6.79
CA ASN A 48 1.79 -11.39 6.28
C ASN A 48 1.98 -10.12 5.47
N THR A 49 2.99 -9.32 5.80
CA THR A 49 3.17 -7.99 5.21
C THR A 49 4.62 -7.53 5.28
N LEU A 50 5.01 -6.71 4.32
CA LEU A 50 6.33 -6.07 4.24
C LEU A 50 6.15 -4.59 3.91
N ALA A 51 6.99 -3.75 4.49
CA ALA A 51 7.01 -2.32 4.20
C ALA A 51 8.44 -1.76 4.24
N TRP A 52 8.91 -1.26 3.09
CA TRP A 52 10.12 -0.44 3.01
C TRP A 52 9.87 0.92 3.65
N ASN A 53 10.84 1.40 4.43
CA ASN A 53 10.77 2.75 4.95
C ASN A 53 10.99 3.76 3.80
N PRO A 54 10.09 4.74 3.60
CA PRO A 54 10.16 5.65 2.45
C PRO A 54 11.28 6.70 2.54
N VAL A 55 11.93 6.83 3.70
CA VAL A 55 13.02 7.80 3.92
C VAL A 55 14.35 7.09 4.14
N GLU A 56 14.36 6.10 5.04
CA GLU A 56 15.51 5.24 5.34
C GLU A 56 15.48 4.00 4.42
N SER A 57 15.99 4.13 3.19
CA SER A 57 15.86 3.09 2.14
C SER A 57 16.48 1.72 2.48
N ASN A 58 17.29 1.64 3.54
CA ASN A 58 17.85 0.40 4.05
C ASN A 58 16.98 -0.30 5.10
N TRP A 59 15.86 0.28 5.53
CA TRP A 59 15.00 -0.28 6.57
C TRP A 59 13.81 -1.03 5.97
N LEU A 60 13.65 -2.28 6.41
CA LEU A 60 12.57 -3.15 5.97
C LEU A 60 11.81 -3.68 7.19
N ALA A 61 10.52 -3.36 7.28
CA ALA A 61 9.63 -3.90 8.29
C ALA A 61 8.88 -5.14 7.76
N ALA A 62 8.71 -6.15 8.60
CA ALA A 62 7.86 -7.31 8.37
C ALA A 62 6.84 -7.49 9.49
N GLY A 63 5.63 -7.86 9.11
CA GLY A 63 4.57 -8.28 10.00
C GLY A 63 4.36 -9.78 9.86
N LEU A 64 4.40 -10.47 11.00
CA LEU A 64 4.37 -11.93 11.10
C LEU A 64 3.14 -12.41 11.88
N ASP A 65 2.85 -13.69 11.76
CA ASP A 65 1.86 -14.35 12.59
C ASP A 65 2.22 -14.34 14.08
N LYS A 66 1.19 -14.61 14.90
CA LYS A 66 1.32 -14.66 16.35
C LYS A 66 2.27 -15.78 16.76
N HIS A 67 3.16 -15.46 17.68
CA HIS A 67 3.90 -16.45 18.46
C HIS A 67 3.90 -16.04 19.93
N ARG A 68 3.66 -17.01 20.84
CA ARG A 68 3.40 -16.71 22.26
C ARG A 68 4.59 -16.07 22.97
N ALA A 69 5.81 -16.41 22.54
CA ALA A 69 7.05 -15.98 23.17
C ALA A 69 7.90 -15.07 22.26
N ASP A 70 7.28 -14.42 21.27
CA ASP A 70 8.02 -13.63 20.28
C ASP A 70 7.22 -12.40 19.79
N PHE A 71 7.89 -11.53 19.05
CA PHE A 71 7.36 -10.29 18.48
C PHE A 71 6.88 -10.50 17.05
N SER A 72 5.75 -9.96 16.65
CA SER A 72 5.25 -10.11 15.27
C SER A 72 5.70 -9.02 14.31
N VAL A 73 6.24 -7.91 14.79
CA VAL A 73 6.76 -6.85 13.93
C VAL A 73 8.26 -6.79 14.07
N LEU A 74 8.97 -7.12 12.99
CA LEU A 74 10.43 -7.10 12.94
C LEU A 74 10.89 -6.05 11.94
N ILE A 75 11.89 -5.26 12.30
CA ILE A 75 12.48 -4.27 11.39
C ILE A 75 13.95 -4.62 11.22
N TRP A 76 14.41 -4.76 9.98
CA TRP A 76 15.79 -5.06 9.65
C TRP A 76 16.47 -3.91 8.93
N ASP A 77 17.78 -3.79 9.14
CA ASP A 77 18.65 -3.02 8.26
C ASP A 77 19.21 -3.96 7.20
N ILE A 78 18.85 -3.73 5.94
CA ILE A 78 19.32 -4.60 4.86
C ILE A 78 20.83 -4.51 4.64
N SER A 79 21.47 -3.44 5.09
CA SER A 79 22.91 -3.25 5.00
C SER A 79 23.69 -3.93 6.12
N SER A 80 23.01 -4.45 7.15
CA SER A 80 23.67 -5.11 8.30
C SER A 80 24.48 -6.32 7.87
N LYS A 81 25.78 -6.36 8.20
CA LYS A 81 26.68 -7.49 7.93
C LYS A 81 26.65 -8.57 9.03
N TYR A 82 25.67 -8.55 9.92
CA TYR A 82 25.68 -9.32 11.17
C TYR A 82 25.56 -10.83 10.95
N ALA A 83 26.53 -11.57 11.52
CA ALA A 83 26.56 -13.03 11.59
C ALA A 83 25.73 -13.56 12.78
N PRO A 84 25.26 -14.82 12.73
CA PRO A 84 24.56 -15.43 13.86
C PRO A 84 25.52 -15.72 15.02
N ASP A 85 25.17 -15.29 16.23
CA ASP A 85 25.88 -15.63 17.48
C ASP A 85 25.52 -17.03 18.02
N VAL A 86 24.74 -17.83 17.27
CA VAL A 86 24.29 -19.15 17.71
C VAL A 86 24.44 -20.14 16.56
N ALA A 87 25.34 -21.10 16.75
CA ALA A 87 25.48 -22.27 15.91
C ALA A 87 24.15 -23.05 15.85
N VAL A 88 23.41 -22.91 14.75
CA VAL A 88 22.31 -23.82 14.44
C VAL A 88 22.93 -25.13 13.96
N PRO A 89 22.56 -26.31 14.51
CA PRO A 89 23.09 -27.58 14.03
C PRO A 89 22.71 -27.76 12.56
N MET A 90 23.74 -27.81 11.72
CA MET A 90 23.64 -27.98 10.28
C MET A 90 23.17 -29.40 9.99
N GLU A 91 21.90 -29.60 9.60
CA GLU A 91 21.53 -30.76 8.81
C GLU A 91 21.16 -30.34 7.38
N LYS A 92 22.13 -30.64 6.49
CA LYS A 92 22.00 -30.87 5.04
C LYS A 92 21.64 -29.67 4.16
N VAL A 93 22.63 -28.79 3.97
CA VAL A 93 22.88 -28.20 2.65
C VAL A 93 24.11 -28.91 2.09
N ARG A 94 23.88 -29.81 1.12
CA ARG A 94 24.95 -30.49 0.38
C ARG A 94 25.53 -29.53 -0.67
N LEU A 95 26.85 -29.38 -0.60
CA LEU A 95 27.79 -29.01 -1.66
C LEU A 95 27.66 -27.60 -2.26
N ALA A 96 28.45 -26.67 -1.72
CA ALA A 96 29.25 -25.75 -2.52
C ALA A 96 30.59 -25.53 -1.82
N SER A 97 31.66 -25.92 -2.50
CA SER A 97 33.05 -25.73 -2.10
C SER A 97 33.55 -24.40 -2.63
N GLY A 98 34.10 -23.56 -1.76
CA GLY A 98 35.03 -22.48 -2.12
C GLY A 98 34.55 -21.06 -1.85
N ASP A 99 35.37 -20.36 -1.05
CA ASP A 99 35.52 -18.91 -0.92
C ASP A 99 34.49 -18.10 -0.10
N GLY A 100 34.91 -17.72 1.13
CA GLY A 100 34.72 -16.39 1.72
C GLY A 100 33.33 -15.73 1.74
N GLU A 101 32.21 -16.46 1.73
CA GLU A 101 30.88 -15.85 1.74
C GLU A 101 30.60 -15.12 3.07
N SER A 102 30.53 -13.79 3.00
CA SER A 102 29.84 -12.95 3.97
C SER A 102 28.46 -13.56 4.23
N SER A 103 28.17 -13.98 5.48
CA SER A 103 26.88 -14.57 5.86
C SER A 103 25.71 -13.77 5.27
N LEU A 104 25.04 -14.35 4.27
CA LEU A 104 23.85 -13.78 3.66
C LEU A 104 22.61 -13.90 4.56
N VAL A 105 22.75 -14.56 5.72
CA VAL A 105 21.68 -14.76 6.68
C VAL A 105 21.81 -13.77 7.83
N VAL A 106 20.75 -13.00 8.08
CA VAL A 106 20.61 -12.05 9.18
C VAL A 106 19.51 -12.53 10.12
N THR A 107 19.86 -12.76 11.38
CA THR A 107 18.92 -13.28 12.40
C THR A 107 18.55 -12.26 13.48
N LYS A 108 19.30 -11.17 13.60
CA LYS A 108 19.06 -10.11 14.58
C LYS A 108 18.37 -8.90 13.94
N PRO A 109 17.09 -8.65 14.24
CA PRO A 109 16.41 -7.42 13.80
C PRO A 109 16.95 -6.18 14.53
N LEU A 110 16.78 -5.01 13.91
CA LEU A 110 16.99 -3.70 14.55
C LEU A 110 15.98 -3.45 15.66
N TYR A 111 14.72 -3.80 15.40
CA TYR A 111 13.60 -3.57 16.30
C TYR A 111 12.67 -4.78 16.31
N GLU A 112 12.14 -5.08 17.50
CA GLU A 112 11.16 -6.14 17.76
C GLU A 112 9.95 -5.52 18.47
N LEU A 113 8.77 -5.58 17.85
CA LEU A 113 7.55 -4.91 18.33
C LEU A 113 6.34 -5.85 18.23
N GLY A 114 5.29 -5.55 18.99
CA GLY A 114 4.05 -6.34 18.94
C GLY A 114 4.19 -7.75 19.53
N GLN A 115 4.56 -7.86 20.80
CA GLN A 115 4.70 -9.14 21.50
C GLN A 115 3.35 -9.87 21.62
N ASN A 116 3.34 -11.20 21.37
CA ASN A 116 2.19 -12.10 21.59
C ASN A 116 0.90 -11.77 20.79
N ASP A 117 0.99 -10.91 19.78
CA ASP A 117 -0.07 -10.61 18.82
C ASP A 117 0.39 -10.94 17.40
N ALA A 118 -0.54 -11.20 16.48
CA ALA A 118 -0.23 -11.29 15.05
C ALA A 118 -0.24 -9.88 14.44
N CYS A 119 0.65 -9.61 13.49
CA CYS A 119 0.63 -8.43 12.65
C CYS A 119 0.16 -8.82 11.25
N LEU A 120 -0.93 -8.21 10.80
CA LEU A 120 -1.61 -8.53 9.55
C LEU A 120 -1.31 -7.51 8.46
N SER A 121 -1.02 -6.27 8.83
CA SER A 121 -0.70 -5.19 7.89
C SER A 121 0.19 -4.13 8.52
N LEU A 122 1.00 -3.46 7.70
CA LEU A 122 1.97 -2.46 8.12
C LEU A 122 2.03 -1.31 7.12
N CYS A 123 2.23 -0.08 7.61
CA CYS A 123 2.65 1.05 6.80
C CYS A 123 3.46 2.06 7.63
N TRP A 124 4.51 2.61 7.01
CA TRP A 124 5.27 3.72 7.60
C TRP A 124 4.48 5.01 7.49
N LEU A 125 4.53 5.85 8.52
CA LEU A 125 3.88 7.15 8.49
C LEU A 125 4.79 8.18 7.82
N PRO A 126 4.39 8.81 6.68
CA PRO A 126 5.26 9.73 5.95
C PRO A 126 5.70 10.97 6.74
N LYS A 127 4.92 11.35 7.76
CA LYS A 127 5.19 12.50 8.63
C LYS A 127 6.46 12.33 9.47
N ASP A 128 6.79 11.09 9.85
CA ASP A 128 7.95 10.78 10.68
C ASP A 128 8.46 9.37 10.37
N GLN A 129 9.70 9.28 9.90
CA GLN A 129 10.37 8.03 9.53
C GLN A 129 10.53 7.03 10.70
N LYS A 130 10.34 7.46 11.96
CA LYS A 130 10.39 6.60 13.14
C LYS A 130 9.02 6.13 13.60
N LEU A 131 7.94 6.48 12.89
CA LEU A 131 6.59 6.02 13.21
C LEU A 131 6.11 4.94 12.23
N LEU A 132 5.63 3.84 12.80
CA LEU A 132 5.10 2.69 12.06
C LEU A 132 3.68 2.40 12.54
N LEU A 133 2.72 2.38 11.62
CA LEU A 133 1.37 1.93 11.89
C LEU A 133 1.24 0.44 11.55
N ALA A 134 0.64 -0.32 12.46
CA ALA A 134 0.45 -1.75 12.33
C ALA A 134 -1.00 -2.16 12.62
N GLY A 135 -1.57 -2.96 11.72
CA GLY A 135 -2.79 -3.72 11.98
C GLY A 135 -2.46 -5.01 12.72
N MET A 136 -2.67 -5.01 14.02
CA MET A 136 -2.51 -6.17 14.89
C MET A 136 -3.84 -6.92 15.03
N HIS A 137 -3.84 -8.17 15.48
CA HIS A 137 -5.03 -9.05 15.55
C HIS A 137 -6.38 -8.41 15.98
N ARG A 138 -6.39 -7.37 16.85
CA ARG A 138 -7.62 -6.64 17.27
C ARG A 138 -7.43 -5.14 17.51
N ASN A 139 -6.33 -4.56 17.02
CA ASN A 139 -6.09 -3.14 17.17
C ASN A 139 -5.24 -2.59 16.02
N LEU A 140 -5.39 -1.30 15.77
CA LEU A 140 -4.38 -0.55 15.05
C LEU A 140 -3.44 0.05 16.09
N ALA A 141 -2.13 -0.14 15.90
CA ALA A 141 -1.10 0.35 16.81
C ALA A 141 -0.07 1.21 16.06
N ILE A 142 0.24 2.37 16.62
CA ILE A 142 1.33 3.23 16.16
C ILE A 142 2.51 3.00 17.10
N PHE A 143 3.60 2.50 16.56
CA PHE A 143 4.87 2.32 17.25
C PHE A 143 5.80 3.48 16.94
N ASP A 144 6.42 4.03 17.99
CA ASP A 144 7.51 4.98 17.87
C ASP A 144 8.85 4.28 18.14
N LEU A 145 9.70 4.21 17.12
CA LEU A 145 11.00 3.52 17.20
C LEU A 145 12.01 4.21 18.13
N ARG A 146 11.72 5.44 18.56
CA ARG A 146 12.51 6.14 19.60
C ARG A 146 12.14 5.67 21.00
N ASN A 147 10.94 5.13 21.19
CA ASN A 147 10.45 4.59 22.46
C ASN A 147 9.58 3.35 22.24
N THR A 148 10.23 2.21 22.02
CA THR A 148 9.57 0.94 21.69
C THR A 148 8.77 0.32 22.83
N ASN A 149 8.91 0.84 24.06
CA ASN A 149 8.17 0.38 25.23
C ASN A 149 6.74 0.91 25.28
N GLN A 150 6.43 1.95 24.50
CA GLN A 150 5.10 2.55 24.45
C GLN A 150 4.55 2.49 23.03
N LYS A 151 3.22 2.39 22.93
CA LYS A 151 2.50 2.45 21.66
C LYS A 151 1.17 3.19 21.88
N MET A 152 0.76 3.96 20.88
CA MET A 152 -0.61 4.43 20.79
C MET A 152 -1.44 3.37 20.07
N PHE A 153 -2.65 3.06 20.51
CA PHE A 153 -3.47 2.07 19.84
C PHE A 153 -4.97 2.34 19.98
N VAL A 154 -5.74 1.81 19.03
CA VAL A 154 -7.20 1.79 19.06
C VAL A 154 -7.72 0.40 18.74
N ASN A 155 -8.72 -0.06 19.48
CA ASN A 155 -9.33 -1.37 19.25
C ASN A 155 -10.21 -1.33 18.00
N THR A 156 -9.96 -2.24 17.07
CA THR A 156 -10.75 -2.39 15.85
C THR A 156 -10.46 -3.74 15.20
N LYS A 157 -11.42 -4.24 14.42
CA LYS A 157 -11.21 -5.41 13.57
C LYS A 157 -10.65 -5.05 12.20
N ALA A 158 -10.72 -3.78 11.80
CA ALA A 158 -10.24 -3.26 10.51
C ALA A 158 -8.71 -3.24 10.45
N VAL A 159 -8.09 -4.42 10.40
CA VAL A 159 -6.63 -4.61 10.53
C VAL A 159 -6.02 -5.45 9.40
N GLN A 160 -6.84 -5.97 8.47
CA GLN A 160 -6.39 -6.83 7.37
C GLN A 160 -5.51 -6.07 6.37
N GLY A 161 -5.72 -4.77 6.23
CA GLY A 161 -4.85 -3.87 5.49
C GLY A 161 -4.92 -2.47 6.05
N VAL A 162 -3.80 -1.75 5.95
CA VAL A 162 -3.67 -0.34 6.34
C VAL A 162 -2.96 0.42 5.23
N THR A 163 -3.42 1.64 4.94
CA THR A 163 -2.79 2.52 3.95
C THR A 163 -2.96 3.98 4.36
N VAL A 164 -1.87 4.72 4.31
CA VAL A 164 -1.87 6.17 4.56
C VAL A 164 -2.29 6.90 3.29
N ASP A 165 -3.05 7.98 3.44
CA ASP A 165 -3.33 8.88 2.33
C ASP A 165 -2.06 9.64 1.90
N PRO A 166 -1.64 9.56 0.64
CA PRO A 166 -0.41 10.20 0.15
C PRO A 166 -0.45 11.73 0.20
N HIS A 167 -1.63 12.34 0.24
CA HIS A 167 -1.80 13.80 0.29
C HIS A 167 -2.09 14.32 1.70
N PHE A 168 -2.60 13.47 2.59
CA PHE A 168 -2.97 13.82 3.96
C PHE A 168 -2.37 12.80 4.95
N PRO A 169 -1.14 13.01 5.46
CA PRO A 169 -0.43 12.01 6.26
C PRO A 169 -1.12 11.58 7.56
N ASP A 170 -2.01 12.42 8.10
CA ASP A 170 -2.82 12.10 9.28
C ASP A 170 -4.12 11.34 8.92
N ARG A 171 -4.43 11.13 7.63
CA ARG A 171 -5.59 10.33 7.16
C ARG A 171 -5.14 8.94 6.76
N VAL A 172 -5.77 7.93 7.36
CA VAL A 172 -5.46 6.52 7.10
C VAL A 172 -6.74 5.76 6.78
N ALA A 173 -6.65 4.83 5.84
CA ALA A 173 -7.68 3.82 5.63
C ALA A 173 -7.20 2.46 6.17
N SER A 174 -8.12 1.72 6.77
CA SER A 174 -7.91 0.35 7.17
C SER A 174 -9.16 -0.48 6.87
N PHE A 175 -9.04 -1.78 6.67
CA PHE A 175 -10.22 -2.59 6.33
C PHE A 175 -10.27 -3.96 6.99
N PHE A 176 -11.47 -4.52 7.04
CA PHE A 176 -11.76 -5.88 7.43
C PHE A 176 -13.06 -6.35 6.80
N GLU A 177 -13.04 -7.53 6.20
CA GLU A 177 -14.18 -8.05 5.45
C GLU A 177 -14.67 -6.99 4.44
N GLY A 178 -15.96 -6.71 4.36
CA GLY A 178 -16.54 -5.68 3.51
C GLY A 178 -16.53 -4.26 4.08
N GLN A 179 -15.72 -3.94 5.11
CA GLN A 179 -15.75 -2.62 5.74
C GLN A 179 -14.40 -1.91 5.63
N VAL A 180 -14.44 -0.62 5.26
CA VAL A 180 -13.29 0.28 5.31
C VAL A 180 -13.54 1.34 6.38
N ALA A 181 -12.62 1.44 7.33
CA ALA A 181 -12.58 2.49 8.33
C ALA A 181 -11.55 3.55 7.93
N ILE A 182 -11.95 4.81 7.97
CA ILE A 182 -11.08 5.98 7.76
C ILE A 182 -10.80 6.59 9.12
N TRP A 183 -9.53 6.92 9.37
CA TRP A 183 -9.02 7.42 10.64
C TRP A 183 -8.34 8.76 10.46
N ASP A 184 -8.46 9.61 11.48
CA ASP A 184 -7.60 10.77 11.67
C ASP A 184 -6.63 10.48 12.81
N LEU A 185 -5.35 10.39 12.52
CA LEU A 185 -4.30 10.04 13.48
C LEU A 185 -4.11 11.11 14.57
N ARG A 186 -4.62 12.33 14.36
CA ARG A 186 -4.62 13.38 15.40
C ARG A 186 -5.68 13.12 16.48
N LYS A 187 -6.71 12.34 16.15
CA LYS A 187 -7.82 11.94 17.02
C LYS A 187 -8.01 10.42 16.93
N PHE A 188 -6.97 9.67 17.29
CA PHE A 188 -6.87 8.24 17.07
C PHE A 188 -7.62 7.39 18.12
N GLU A 189 -8.93 7.62 18.23
CA GLU A 189 -9.81 6.96 19.22
C GLU A 189 -10.97 6.21 18.56
N LYS A 190 -11.54 6.77 17.48
CA LYS A 190 -12.62 6.18 16.69
C LYS A 190 -12.41 6.50 15.21
N PRO A 191 -12.94 5.69 14.28
CA PRO A 191 -12.89 6.05 12.87
C PRO A 191 -13.73 7.31 12.64
N VAL A 192 -13.23 8.19 11.79
CA VAL A 192 -13.96 9.40 11.37
C VAL A 192 -15.03 9.11 10.32
N LEU A 193 -14.89 8.00 9.60
CA LEU A 193 -15.82 7.55 8.57
C LEU A 193 -15.69 6.03 8.42
N THR A 194 -16.81 5.34 8.19
CA THR A 194 -16.84 3.92 7.84
C THR A 194 -17.61 3.72 6.54
N LEU A 195 -16.95 3.15 5.54
CA LEU A 195 -17.55 2.73 4.28
C LEU A 195 -17.93 1.25 4.37
N THR A 196 -19.12 0.88 3.91
CA THR A 196 -19.62 -0.49 3.98
C THR A 196 -19.89 -1.04 2.59
N GLU A 197 -19.12 -2.04 2.20
CA GLU A 197 -19.24 -2.81 0.97
C GLU A 197 -19.78 -4.22 1.27
N GLN A 198 -21.09 -4.41 1.09
CA GLN A 198 -21.72 -5.73 1.26
C GLN A 198 -21.77 -6.50 -0.08
N PRO A 199 -21.74 -7.85 -0.10
CA PRO A 199 -21.51 -8.78 1.02
C PRO A 199 -20.14 -9.48 1.01
N LYS A 200 -19.27 -9.20 0.02
CA LYS A 200 -17.99 -9.93 -0.14
C LYS A 200 -16.83 -9.24 0.59
N PRO A 201 -15.87 -10.00 1.15
CA PRO A 201 -14.70 -9.43 1.79
C PRO A 201 -13.84 -8.64 0.80
N LEU A 202 -13.22 -7.57 1.28
CA LEU A 202 -12.22 -6.81 0.56
C LEU A 202 -10.93 -7.62 0.44
N SER A 203 -10.35 -7.59 -0.76
CA SER A 203 -9.01 -8.13 -1.02
C SER A 203 -7.96 -7.03 -1.06
N LYS A 204 -8.35 -5.79 -1.40
CA LYS A 204 -7.41 -4.65 -1.46
C LYS A 204 -8.10 -3.31 -1.29
N VAL A 205 -7.39 -2.38 -0.66
CA VAL A 205 -7.75 -0.96 -0.53
C VAL A 205 -6.50 -0.13 -0.80
N ALA A 206 -6.61 0.90 -1.65
CA ALA A 206 -5.47 1.75 -2.00
C ALA A 206 -5.90 3.17 -2.38
N TRP A 207 -5.27 4.16 -1.76
CA TRP A 207 -5.41 5.56 -2.16
C TRP A 207 -4.78 5.83 -3.51
N CYS A 208 -5.40 6.72 -4.30
CA CYS A 208 -4.80 7.24 -5.52
C CYS A 208 -3.66 8.21 -5.16
N PRO A 209 -2.43 7.97 -5.63
CA PRO A 209 -1.28 8.84 -5.35
C PRO A 209 -1.32 10.16 -6.13
N THR A 210 -2.08 10.23 -7.21
CA THR A 210 -2.13 11.41 -8.09
C THR A 210 -3.41 12.24 -7.95
N ARG A 211 -4.41 11.74 -7.21
CA ARG A 211 -5.69 12.43 -6.99
C ARG A 211 -6.04 12.42 -5.51
N THR A 212 -6.13 13.62 -4.94
CA THR A 212 -6.48 13.85 -3.54
C THR A 212 -7.84 13.25 -3.20
N GLY A 213 -7.91 12.44 -2.14
CA GLY A 213 -9.18 11.94 -1.61
C GLY A 213 -9.83 10.81 -2.40
N LEU A 214 -9.22 10.30 -3.47
CA LEU A 214 -9.74 9.15 -4.20
C LEU A 214 -9.22 7.84 -3.60
N LEU A 215 -10.12 7.02 -3.08
CA LEU A 215 -9.83 5.69 -2.54
C LEU A 215 -10.40 4.60 -3.46
N ALA A 216 -9.59 3.63 -3.84
CA ALA A 216 -10.04 2.44 -4.54
C ALA A 216 -10.13 1.24 -3.62
N THR A 217 -11.13 0.40 -3.87
CA THR A 217 -11.36 -0.85 -3.16
C THR A 217 -11.67 -1.97 -4.15
N LEU A 218 -11.23 -3.18 -3.80
CA LEU A 218 -11.50 -4.40 -4.55
C LEU A 218 -12.04 -5.45 -3.59
N THR A 219 -13.18 -6.02 -3.94
CA THR A 219 -13.75 -7.18 -3.25
C THR A 219 -13.24 -8.48 -3.87
N ARG A 220 -13.20 -9.53 -3.07
CA ARG A 220 -12.78 -10.87 -3.51
C ARG A 220 -13.70 -11.38 -4.62
N ASP A 221 -13.12 -12.02 -5.64
CA ASP A 221 -13.82 -12.60 -6.78
C ASP A 221 -14.74 -11.57 -7.49
N SER A 222 -14.24 -10.33 -7.61
CA SER A 222 -14.87 -9.23 -8.33
C SER A 222 -14.02 -8.81 -9.52
N ASN A 223 -14.66 -8.44 -10.62
CA ASN A 223 -14.05 -7.76 -11.76
C ASN A 223 -14.27 -6.23 -11.71
N VAL A 224 -14.94 -5.74 -10.66
CA VAL A 224 -15.25 -4.34 -10.42
C VAL A 224 -14.38 -3.79 -9.30
N ILE A 225 -13.77 -2.62 -9.56
CA ILE A 225 -13.11 -1.78 -8.56
C ILE A 225 -14.08 -0.64 -8.21
N ARG A 226 -14.37 -0.48 -6.92
CA ARG A 226 -15.14 0.67 -6.43
C ARG A 226 -14.20 1.81 -6.10
N LEU A 227 -14.66 3.03 -6.37
CA LEU A 227 -13.92 4.26 -6.10
C LEU A 227 -14.79 5.16 -5.22
N TYR A 228 -14.20 5.67 -4.15
CA TYR A 228 -14.78 6.62 -3.23
C TYR A 228 -14.01 7.93 -3.35
N ASP A 229 -14.68 8.97 -3.82
CA ASP A 229 -14.10 10.31 -3.83
C ASP A 229 -14.52 11.09 -2.59
N MET A 230 -13.53 11.47 -1.80
CA MET A 230 -13.64 12.19 -0.53
C MET A 230 -13.07 13.61 -0.62
N GLN A 231 -12.79 14.13 -1.83
CA GLN A 231 -12.16 15.44 -2.00
C GLN A 231 -12.98 16.58 -1.42
N HIS A 232 -14.31 16.47 -1.44
CA HIS A 232 -15.23 17.47 -0.92
C HIS A 232 -15.56 17.30 0.56
N THR A 233 -15.00 16.26 1.20
CA THR A 233 -15.13 16.08 2.64
C THR A 233 -14.13 16.99 3.36
N PRO A 234 -14.55 17.85 4.31
CA PRO A 234 -13.64 18.67 5.08
C PRO A 234 -12.56 17.82 5.77
N THR A 235 -11.32 18.27 5.75
CA THR A 235 -10.22 17.67 6.54
C THR A 235 -9.79 18.68 7.63
N PRO A 236 -9.93 18.39 8.95
CA PRO A 236 -10.40 17.13 9.55
C PRO A 236 -11.87 16.84 9.23
N ILE A 237 -12.20 15.55 9.09
CA ILE A 237 -13.58 15.09 9.05
C ILE A 237 -14.14 15.34 10.46
N GLY A 238 -14.80 16.48 10.66
CA GLY A 238 -15.38 16.89 11.94
C GLY A 238 -16.73 16.22 12.20
N ASP A 239 -17.18 16.21 13.45
CA ASP A 239 -18.44 15.55 13.87
C ASP A 239 -19.71 16.28 13.35
N GLU A 240 -19.62 17.51 12.84
CA GLU A 240 -20.78 18.39 12.56
C GLU A 240 -21.35 18.28 11.12
N THR A 241 -20.63 17.67 10.17
CA THR A 241 -21.06 17.60 8.77
C THR A 241 -20.93 16.19 8.21
N GLU A 242 -22.02 15.63 7.67
CA GLU A 242 -21.96 14.37 6.95
C GLU A 242 -21.01 14.49 5.74
N PRO A 243 -20.03 13.59 5.59
CA PRO A 243 -19.08 13.65 4.49
C PRO A 243 -19.81 13.36 3.17
N THR A 244 -19.68 14.28 2.20
CA THR A 244 -20.17 14.05 0.83
C THR A 244 -19.17 13.16 0.10
N ILE A 245 -19.53 11.88 -0.03
CA ILE A 245 -18.69 10.87 -0.68
C ILE A 245 -19.33 10.52 -2.01
N ILE A 246 -18.57 10.68 -3.09
CA ILE A 246 -19.04 10.30 -4.43
C ILE A 246 -18.57 8.88 -4.70
N GLU A 247 -19.53 7.95 -4.81
CA GLU A 247 -19.26 6.56 -5.14
C GLU A 247 -19.36 6.33 -6.65
N ARG A 248 -18.42 5.53 -7.16
CA ARG A 248 -18.47 5.02 -8.54
C ARG A 248 -17.79 3.67 -8.65
N SER A 249 -18.05 2.98 -9.75
CA SER A 249 -17.45 1.69 -10.07
C SER A 249 -16.78 1.75 -11.43
N VAL A 250 -15.69 1.00 -11.58
CA VAL A 250 -15.01 0.77 -12.87
C VAL A 250 -14.78 -0.72 -13.04
N GLN A 251 -14.83 -1.20 -14.29
CA GLN A 251 -14.59 -2.59 -14.65
C GLN A 251 -13.42 -2.63 -15.65
N PRO A 252 -12.18 -2.77 -15.17
CA PRO A 252 -10.99 -2.79 -16.03
C PRO A 252 -10.90 -3.98 -16.99
N CYS A 253 -11.56 -5.09 -16.66
CA CYS A 253 -11.60 -6.30 -17.49
C CYS A 253 -12.82 -7.16 -17.12
N ASP A 254 -13.14 -8.15 -17.94
CA ASP A 254 -14.28 -9.02 -17.69
C ASP A 254 -13.99 -10.13 -16.67
N ASN A 255 -12.72 -10.50 -16.50
CA ASN A 255 -12.29 -11.52 -15.55
C ASN A 255 -12.18 -10.97 -14.13
N TYR A 256 -12.24 -11.85 -13.13
CA TYR A 256 -11.96 -11.47 -11.75
C TYR A 256 -10.56 -10.87 -11.61
N ILE A 257 -10.47 -9.81 -10.80
CA ILE A 257 -9.23 -9.11 -10.53
C ILE A 257 -8.60 -9.74 -9.28
N ALA A 258 -7.35 -10.18 -9.40
CA ALA A 258 -6.57 -10.67 -8.28
C ALA A 258 -5.96 -9.51 -7.47
N SER A 259 -5.49 -8.46 -8.15
CA SER A 259 -4.96 -7.24 -7.52
C SER A 259 -4.96 -6.08 -8.50
N PHE A 260 -4.84 -4.86 -7.97
CA PHE A 260 -4.63 -3.65 -8.76
C PHE A 260 -3.53 -2.77 -8.15
N ALA A 261 -2.93 -1.89 -8.94
CA ALA A 261 -1.98 -0.89 -8.47
C ALA A 261 -2.18 0.42 -9.23
N TRP A 262 -2.25 1.54 -8.52
CA TRP A 262 -2.23 2.86 -9.14
C TRP A 262 -0.87 3.17 -9.72
N HIS A 263 -0.85 3.88 -10.85
CA HIS A 263 0.38 4.49 -11.33
C HIS A 263 0.76 5.65 -10.42
N LEU A 264 2.05 5.76 -10.04
CA LEU A 264 2.50 6.74 -9.05
C LEU A 264 2.49 8.19 -9.56
N THR A 265 2.77 8.40 -10.85
CA THR A 265 2.89 9.74 -11.47
C THR A 265 1.84 10.05 -12.55
N SER A 266 1.51 9.10 -13.42
CA SER A 266 0.44 9.23 -14.41
C SER A 266 -0.93 9.26 -13.74
N GLN A 267 -1.64 10.37 -13.91
CA GLN A 267 -3.00 10.52 -13.41
C GLN A 267 -3.94 9.47 -14.02
N ASN A 268 -4.93 9.06 -13.24
CA ASN A 268 -6.05 8.23 -13.68
C ASN A 268 -5.63 6.88 -14.28
N ARG A 269 -4.42 6.42 -14.02
CA ARG A 269 -3.91 5.16 -14.59
C ARG A 269 -3.71 4.14 -13.49
N MET A 270 -4.14 2.91 -13.74
CA MET A 270 -3.90 1.78 -12.88
C MET A 270 -3.59 0.55 -13.71
N VAL A 271 -2.88 -0.39 -13.11
CA VAL A 271 -2.67 -1.72 -13.66
C VAL A 271 -3.50 -2.70 -12.84
N VAL A 272 -4.21 -3.60 -13.51
CA VAL A 272 -4.88 -4.73 -12.89
C VAL A 272 -4.21 -6.03 -13.28
N VAL A 273 -4.21 -6.98 -12.37
CA VAL A 273 -3.73 -8.35 -12.60
C VAL A 273 -4.85 -9.31 -12.26
N THR A 274 -5.04 -10.29 -13.11
CA THR A 274 -6.05 -11.34 -12.98
C THR A 274 -5.42 -12.66 -12.49
N PRO A 275 -6.20 -13.61 -11.95
CA PRO A 275 -5.68 -14.92 -11.52
C PRO A 275 -5.01 -15.74 -12.62
N ASN A 276 -5.39 -15.54 -13.89
CA ASN A 276 -4.76 -16.18 -15.05
C ASN A 276 -3.48 -15.47 -15.53
N ARG A 277 -2.89 -14.61 -14.68
CA ARG A 277 -1.60 -13.93 -14.92
C ARG A 277 -1.61 -12.94 -16.07
N THR A 278 -2.78 -12.46 -16.48
CA THR A 278 -2.86 -11.35 -17.43
C THR A 278 -2.78 -10.02 -16.70
N MET A 279 -2.03 -9.09 -17.26
CA MET A 279 -1.86 -7.74 -16.75
C MET A 279 -2.49 -6.76 -17.74
N THR A 280 -3.39 -5.90 -17.25
CA THR A 280 -4.10 -4.93 -18.08
C THR A 280 -3.83 -3.53 -17.55
N ASP A 281 -3.38 -2.65 -18.43
CA ASP A 281 -3.30 -1.21 -18.17
C ASP A 281 -4.67 -0.57 -18.39
N PHE A 282 -5.13 0.23 -17.43
CA PHE A 282 -6.48 0.77 -17.40
C PHE A 282 -6.47 2.26 -17.03
N THR A 283 -7.25 3.04 -17.78
CA THR A 283 -7.46 4.47 -17.53
C THR A 283 -8.83 4.69 -16.88
N VAL A 284 -8.84 5.25 -15.67
CA VAL A 284 -10.03 5.68 -14.94
C VAL A 284 -10.51 7.01 -15.50
N PHE A 285 -11.55 6.98 -16.32
CA PHE A 285 -12.13 8.21 -16.86
C PHE A 285 -12.94 8.97 -15.80
N GLU A 286 -12.78 10.29 -15.73
CA GLU A 286 -13.64 11.15 -14.92
C GLU A 286 -15.07 11.17 -15.46
N ARG A 287 -16.04 11.46 -14.57
CA ARG A 287 -17.36 11.88 -15.05
C ARG A 287 -17.21 13.29 -15.59
N ILE A 288 -17.28 13.42 -16.90
CA ILE A 288 -17.26 14.70 -17.57
C ILE A 288 -18.68 15.28 -17.48
N SER A 289 -18.84 16.40 -16.78
CA SER A 289 -20.08 17.19 -16.86
C SER A 289 -20.10 17.91 -18.21
N LEU A 290 -21.16 17.67 -18.97
CA LEU A 290 -21.42 18.36 -20.24
C LEU A 290 -22.38 19.52 -19.98
N ALA A 291 -22.04 20.70 -20.49
CA ALA A 291 -22.94 21.85 -20.55
C ALA A 291 -23.21 22.17 -22.03
N TRP A 292 -24.48 22.18 -22.42
CA TRP A 292 -24.89 22.49 -23.78
C TRP A 292 -25.58 23.87 -23.77
N SER A 293 -25.04 24.81 -24.57
CA SER A 293 -25.68 26.09 -24.85
C SER A 293 -26.73 25.95 -25.96
N PRO A 294 -27.93 26.54 -25.84
CA PRO A 294 -28.95 26.48 -26.90
C PRO A 294 -28.47 27.00 -28.26
N ASN A 295 -27.32 27.68 -28.30
CA ASN A 295 -26.85 28.49 -29.42
C ASN A 295 -25.62 27.88 -30.14
N THR A 296 -25.36 26.57 -30.02
CA THR A 296 -24.32 25.77 -30.71
C THR A 296 -22.98 25.51 -30.01
N SER A 297 -22.82 25.82 -28.71
CA SER A 297 -21.62 25.44 -27.97
C SER A 297 -21.86 24.26 -27.01
N LEU A 298 -21.09 23.19 -27.22
CA LEU A 298 -20.93 22.11 -26.25
C LEU A 298 -19.65 22.35 -25.46
N MET A 299 -19.77 22.55 -24.16
CA MET A 299 -18.63 22.72 -23.26
C MET A 299 -18.50 21.53 -22.33
N TRP A 300 -17.27 21.10 -22.08
CA TRP A 300 -16.99 20.08 -21.08
C TRP A 300 -15.64 20.27 -20.43
N ALA A 301 -15.57 19.97 -19.14
CA ALA A 301 -14.31 19.96 -18.40
C ALA A 301 -13.77 18.53 -18.34
N CYS A 302 -12.52 18.33 -18.76
CA CYS A 302 -11.80 17.07 -18.59
C CYS A 302 -10.50 17.35 -17.86
N SER A 303 -10.39 16.88 -16.61
CA SER A 303 -9.28 17.18 -15.72
C SER A 303 -9.08 18.70 -15.55
N ARG A 304 -7.91 19.24 -15.85
CA ARG A 304 -7.56 20.67 -15.75
C ARG A 304 -7.87 21.49 -17.00
N GLN A 305 -8.52 20.89 -18.01
CA GLN A 305 -8.78 21.52 -19.28
C GLN A 305 -10.28 21.68 -19.50
N LEU A 306 -10.67 22.87 -19.94
CA LEU A 306 -12.00 23.15 -20.47
C LEU A 306 -11.93 23.00 -21.98
N TYR A 307 -12.83 22.19 -22.52
CA TYR A 307 -13.00 21.98 -23.94
C TYR A 307 -14.30 22.62 -24.37
N GLU A 308 -14.26 23.24 -25.53
CA GLU A 308 -15.41 23.86 -26.17
C GLU A 308 -15.46 23.37 -27.62
N CYS A 309 -16.63 22.90 -28.04
CA CYS A 309 -16.94 22.56 -29.42
C CYS A 309 -18.05 23.49 -29.88
N THR A 310 -17.74 24.36 -30.84
CA THR A 310 -18.71 25.22 -31.51
C THR A 310 -19.02 24.65 -32.88
N GLU A 311 -20.30 24.59 -33.24
CA GLU A 311 -20.69 24.30 -34.62
C GLU A 311 -20.23 25.47 -35.51
N GLU A 312 -19.29 25.24 -36.44
CA GLU A 312 -18.99 26.22 -37.48
C GLU A 312 -20.24 26.35 -38.36
N GLY A 313 -20.98 27.44 -38.16
CA GLY A 313 -22.03 27.82 -39.10
C GLY A 313 -21.40 27.89 -40.48
N LYS A 314 -21.94 27.11 -41.44
CA LYS A 314 -21.60 27.28 -42.85
C LYS A 314 -21.79 28.75 -43.18
N ASP A 315 -20.68 29.47 -43.37
CA ASP A 315 -20.71 30.79 -43.96
C ASP A 315 -21.50 30.67 -45.25
N SER A 316 -22.65 31.32 -45.28
CA SER A 316 -23.42 31.55 -46.50
C SER A 316 -22.64 32.55 -47.35
N SER A 317 -21.51 32.08 -47.89
CA SER A 317 -20.81 32.70 -49.00
C SER A 317 -21.58 32.35 -50.28
N ALA A 318 -22.70 33.04 -50.52
CA ALA A 318 -23.31 33.09 -51.84
C ALA A 318 -24.23 34.31 -51.96
N GLU A 319 -23.78 35.29 -52.76
CA GLU A 319 -24.55 36.07 -53.76
C GLU A 319 -25.80 36.84 -53.24
N ARG A 320 -25.91 38.17 -53.29
CA ARG A 320 -25.59 39.17 -54.33
C ARG A 320 -25.64 40.58 -53.72
#